data_AF-A0A371FXY6-F1
#
_entry.id   AF-A0A371FXY6-F1
#
_cell.length_a   1.000
_cell.length_b   1.000
_cell.length_c   1.000
_cell.angle_alpha   90.00
_cell.angle_beta   90.00
_cell.angle_gamma   90.00
#
_symmetry.space_group_name_H-M   'P 1'
#
loop_
_entity.id
_entity.type
_entity.pdbx_description
1 polymer ?
#
loop_
_entity_poly.entity_id
_entity_poly.type
_entity_poly.pdbx_seq_one_letter_code
_entity_poly.pdbx_strand_id
1 'polypeptide(L)'
;MKHHPARTKVNVSACTSVLDDVKEIFVKLLKEGASKVVKQKAINEICKDRDVAIQEISNCIYGNALPFNLVRSLLFVQMLKVVGEYRKCLKPPTYHEVRVSFLKKAIDNIQKSLEKYKVEWEK
;
A
#
# COMPACT_ATOMS: atom_id res chain seq x y z
N MET A 1 8.06 -13.65 -35.79
CA MET A 1 7.92 -14.97 -35.12
C MET A 1 9.06 -15.11 -34.13
N LYS A 2 8.77 -15.49 -32.88
CA LYS A 2 9.58 -15.22 -31.69
C LYS A 2 10.92 -15.97 -31.69
N HIS A 3 12.02 -15.25 -31.50
CA HIS A 3 13.32 -15.82 -31.10
C HIS A 3 13.22 -16.30 -29.65
N HIS A 4 13.25 -17.60 -29.42
CA HIS A 4 13.34 -18.17 -28.08
C HIS A 4 14.82 -18.28 -27.69
N PRO A 5 15.29 -17.61 -26.62
CA PRO A 5 16.66 -17.71 -26.17
C PRO A 5 17.00 -19.14 -25.73
N ALA A 6 18.23 -19.55 -26.05
CA ALA A 6 18.78 -20.87 -25.85
C ALA A 6 18.74 -21.31 -24.38
N ARG A 7 18.33 -22.56 -24.15
CA ARG A 7 18.20 -23.20 -22.86
C ARG A 7 19.59 -23.59 -22.33
N THR A 8 20.23 -22.71 -21.57
CA THR A 8 21.43 -23.08 -20.81
C THR A 8 21.00 -23.97 -19.63
N LYS A 9 21.14 -25.30 -19.78
CA LYS A 9 21.02 -26.22 -18.65
C LYS A 9 22.30 -26.14 -17.82
N VAL A 10 22.45 -25.09 -17.02
CA VAL A 10 23.39 -25.10 -15.90
C VAL A 10 22.66 -25.72 -14.72
N ASN A 11 23.19 -26.83 -14.18
CA ASN A 11 22.70 -27.41 -12.93
C ASN A 11 22.99 -26.41 -11.80
N VAL A 12 21.98 -25.64 -11.38
CA VAL A 12 22.06 -24.84 -10.16
C VAL A 12 21.78 -25.78 -8.99
N SER A 13 22.82 -26.19 -8.26
CA SER A 13 22.65 -26.88 -6.98
C SER A 13 22.26 -25.85 -5.91
N ALA A 14 21.44 -26.26 -4.94
CA ALA A 14 21.20 -25.44 -3.76
C ALA A 14 22.54 -25.10 -3.07
N CYS A 15 22.71 -23.85 -2.64
CA CYS A 15 23.92 -23.42 -1.95
C CYS A 15 24.03 -24.19 -0.62
N THR A 16 25.00 -25.11 -0.53
CA THR A 16 25.13 -26.03 0.60
C THR A 16 25.75 -25.41 1.85
N SER A 17 26.25 -24.18 1.76
CA SER A 17 26.97 -23.53 2.86
C SER A 17 26.74 -22.02 2.81
N VAL A 18 25.56 -21.61 3.23
CA VAL A 18 25.39 -20.27 3.80
C VAL A 18 26.29 -20.23 5.05
N LEU A 19 27.26 -19.31 5.10
CA LEU A 19 28.10 -19.10 6.28
C LEU A 19 27.21 -18.92 7.51
N ASP A 20 27.61 -19.53 8.62
CA ASP A 20 26.80 -19.54 9.84
C ASP A 20 26.54 -18.11 10.36
N ASP A 21 27.46 -17.18 10.10
CA ASP A 21 27.34 -15.75 10.37
C ASP A 21 26.15 -15.13 9.62
N VAL A 22 25.95 -15.51 8.36
CA VAL A 22 24.83 -15.04 7.52
C VAL A 22 23.52 -15.66 7.99
N LYS A 23 23.54 -16.91 8.45
CA LYS A 23 22.37 -17.54 9.09
C LYS A 23 22.02 -16.83 10.40
N GLU A 24 23.02 -16.42 11.19
CA GLU A 24 22.81 -15.72 12.45
C GLU A 24 22.22 -14.32 12.23
N ILE A 25 22.71 -13.59 11.21
CA ILE A 25 22.13 -12.31 10.79
C ILE A 25 20.67 -12.49 10.36
N PHE A 26 20.39 -13.52 9.56
CA PHE A 26 19.02 -13.82 9.12
C PHE A 26 18.10 -14.16 10.30
N VAL A 27 18.58 -14.95 11.26
CA VAL A 27 17.83 -15.28 12.49
C VAL A 27 17.62 -14.05 13.39
N LYS A 28 18.59 -13.13 13.47
CA LYS A 28 18.43 -11.85 14.18
C LYS A 28 17.39 -10.95 13.51
N LEU A 29 17.44 -10.79 12.18
CA LEU A 29 16.43 -10.07 11.40
C LEU A 29 15.03 -10.68 11.55
N LEU A 30 14.93 -12.02 11.62
CA LEU A 30 13.68 -12.71 11.88
C LEU A 30 13.18 -12.51 13.31
N LYS A 31 14.05 -12.50 14.33
CA LYS A 31 13.67 -12.28 15.73
C LYS A 31 13.28 -10.83 16.01
N GLU A 32 14.00 -9.87 15.44
CA GLU A 32 13.68 -8.44 15.50
C GLU A 32 12.40 -8.12 14.72
N GLY A 33 12.15 -8.82 13.60
CA GLY A 33 10.89 -8.76 12.85
C GLY A 33 9.72 -9.54 13.48
N ALA A 34 9.97 -10.52 14.34
CA ALA A 34 8.94 -11.38 14.93
C ALA A 34 8.44 -10.96 16.32
N SER A 35 9.02 -9.95 16.95
CA SER A 35 8.52 -9.44 18.24
C SER A 35 7.78 -8.11 18.11
N LYS A 36 6.65 -8.16 17.40
CA LYS A 36 5.36 -7.69 17.96
C LYS A 36 4.25 -8.68 17.58
N VAL A 37 4.44 -9.98 17.82
CA VAL A 37 3.31 -10.81 18.25
C VAL A 37 3.03 -10.44 19.71
N VAL A 38 2.50 -9.23 19.92
CA VAL A 38 1.90 -8.89 21.20
C VAL A 38 0.71 -9.83 21.33
N LYS A 39 0.75 -10.72 22.33
CA LYS A 39 -0.45 -11.41 22.82
C LYS A 39 -1.45 -10.32 23.26
N GLN A 40 -2.26 -9.82 22.35
CA GLN A 40 -3.44 -9.05 22.71
C GLN A 40 -4.63 -9.99 22.81
N LYS A 41 -4.63 -10.80 23.87
CA LYS A 41 -5.83 -11.49 24.34
C LYS A 41 -6.81 -10.54 25.05
N ALA A 42 -6.82 -9.26 24.67
CA ALA A 42 -7.71 -8.22 25.22
C ALA A 42 -7.89 -6.99 24.27
N ILE A 43 -7.87 -7.17 22.94
CA ILE A 43 -8.34 -6.17 21.96
C ILE A 43 -9.32 -6.82 20.95
N ASN A 44 -10.00 -7.89 21.34
CA ASN A 44 -10.95 -8.56 20.43
C ASN A 44 -12.37 -7.96 20.49
N GLU A 45 -12.61 -6.94 21.33
CA GLU A 45 -13.94 -6.31 21.46
C GLU A 45 -14.09 -4.96 20.76
N ILE A 46 -13.00 -4.33 20.25
CA ILE A 46 -13.06 -2.96 19.71
C ILE A 46 -12.88 -2.90 18.18
N CYS A 47 -12.16 -3.85 17.58
CA CYS A 47 -12.06 -3.94 16.13
C CYS A 47 -13.25 -4.74 15.59
N LYS A 48 -14.02 -4.15 14.67
CA LYS A 48 -14.89 -4.94 13.79
C LYS A 48 -14.06 -6.05 13.15
N ASP A 49 -14.69 -7.20 12.92
CA ASP A 49 -14.06 -8.32 12.23
C ASP A 49 -13.34 -7.83 10.97
N ARG A 50 -12.03 -8.12 10.89
CA ARG A 50 -11.17 -7.70 9.79
C ARG A 50 -11.76 -8.14 8.46
N ASP A 51 -12.38 -9.31 8.43
CA ASP A 51 -12.93 -9.89 7.22
C ASP A 51 -14.16 -9.11 6.73
N VAL A 52 -14.98 -8.59 7.64
CA VAL A 52 -16.09 -7.67 7.30
C VAL A 52 -15.56 -6.39 6.67
N ALA A 53 -14.49 -5.80 7.21
CA ALA A 53 -13.91 -4.58 6.65
C ALA A 53 -13.34 -4.82 5.23
N ILE A 54 -12.68 -5.96 5.01
CA ILE A 54 -12.14 -6.34 3.71
C ILE A 54 -13.27 -6.60 2.70
N GLN A 55 -14.35 -7.25 3.14
CA GLN A 55 -15.54 -7.49 2.31
C GLN A 55 -16.16 -6.16 1.84
N GLU A 56 -16.34 -5.19 2.74
CA GLU A 56 -16.90 -3.88 2.39
C GLU A 56 -16.00 -3.09 1.43
N ILE A 57 -14.69 -3.13 1.63
CA ILE A 57 -13.72 -2.54 0.69
C ILE A 57 -13.84 -3.20 -0.69
N SER A 58 -13.94 -4.53 -0.73
CA SER A 58 -14.07 -5.30 -1.97
C SER A 58 -15.38 -4.98 -2.70
N ASN A 59 -16.49 -4.89 -1.97
CA ASN A 59 -17.79 -4.49 -2.50
C ASN A 59 -17.75 -3.07 -3.08
N CYS A 60 -17.09 -2.12 -2.41
CA CYS A 60 -16.92 -0.76 -2.90
C CYS A 60 -16.12 -0.70 -4.20
N ILE A 61 -15.02 -1.46 -4.27
CA ILE A 61 -14.19 -1.55 -5.48
C ILE A 61 -14.99 -2.13 -6.64
N TYR A 62 -15.67 -3.25 -6.42
CA TYR A 62 -16.47 -3.92 -7.46
C TYR A 62 -17.66 -3.07 -7.90
N GLY A 63 -18.44 -2.53 -6.95
CA GLY A 63 -19.65 -1.76 -7.23
C GLY A 63 -19.38 -0.43 -7.95
N ASN A 64 -18.20 0.16 -7.79
CA ASN A 64 -17.79 1.39 -8.49
C ASN A 64 -16.86 1.12 -9.68
N ALA A 65 -16.70 -0.14 -10.10
CA ALA A 65 -15.79 -0.55 -11.18
C ALA A 65 -14.36 0.01 -11.03
N LEU A 66 -13.86 0.07 -9.80
CA LEU A 66 -12.50 0.52 -9.51
C LEU A 66 -11.50 -0.60 -9.84
N PRO A 67 -10.28 -0.27 -10.30
CA PRO A 67 -9.28 -1.27 -10.63
C PRO A 67 -8.83 -2.01 -9.35
N PHE A 68 -8.73 -3.34 -9.42
CA PHE A 68 -8.23 -4.15 -8.30
C PHE A 68 -6.86 -3.69 -7.80
N ASN A 69 -6.00 -3.20 -8.71
CA ASN A 69 -4.68 -2.70 -8.37
C ASN A 69 -4.69 -1.45 -7.43
N LEU A 70 -5.86 -0.83 -7.22
CA LEU A 70 -6.04 0.26 -6.25
C LEU A 70 -5.53 -0.13 -4.86
N VAL A 71 -5.72 -1.38 -4.44
CA VAL A 71 -5.29 -1.86 -3.11
C VAL A 71 -3.78 -1.80 -2.90
N ARG A 72 -2.99 -1.76 -3.98
CA ARG A 72 -1.52 -1.64 -3.96
C ARG A 72 -1.04 -0.19 -4.05
N SER A 73 -1.93 0.77 -4.29
CA SER A 73 -1.59 2.18 -4.36
C SER A 73 -1.20 2.72 -3.00
N LEU A 74 -0.08 3.45 -2.93
CA LEU A 74 0.33 4.15 -1.71
C LEU A 74 -0.75 5.13 -1.22
N LEU A 75 -1.50 5.75 -2.15
CA LEU A 75 -2.60 6.65 -1.83
C LEU A 75 -3.73 5.91 -1.10
N PHE A 76 -4.04 4.68 -1.53
CA PHE A 76 -5.08 3.87 -0.90
C PHE A 76 -4.66 3.42 0.51
N VAL A 77 -3.40 2.98 0.67
CA VAL A 77 -2.84 2.61 1.98
C VAL A 77 -2.86 3.80 2.95
N GLN A 78 -2.46 4.98 2.47
CA GLN A 78 -2.47 6.20 3.28
C GLN A 78 -3.89 6.63 3.65
N MET A 79 -4.84 6.53 2.72
CA MET A 79 -6.26 6.79 2.99
C MET A 79 -6.78 5.90 4.11
N LEU A 80 -6.59 4.58 4.02
CA LEU A 80 -7.05 3.64 5.05
C LEU A 80 -6.40 3.89 6.41
N LYS A 81 -5.12 4.26 6.44
CA LYS A 81 -4.42 4.63 7.67
C LYS A 81 -5.09 5.81 8.36
N VAL A 82 -5.31 6.91 7.65
CA VAL A 82 -5.93 8.13 8.21
C VAL A 82 -7.38 7.88 8.63
N VAL A 83 -8.15 7.13 7.83
CA VAL A 83 -9.53 6.73 8.18
C VAL A 83 -9.54 5.87 9.44
N GLY A 84 -8.62 4.91 9.55
CA GLY A 84 -8.47 4.06 10.74
C GLY A 84 -8.11 4.85 12.00
N GLU A 85 -7.23 5.85 11.87
CA GLU A 85 -6.83 6.75 12.96
C GLU A 85 -7.98 7.67 13.41
N TYR A 86 -8.83 8.13 12.50
CA TYR A 86 -10.00 8.98 12.81
C TYR A 86 -11.11 8.22 13.57
N ARG A 87 -11.12 6.88 13.47
CA ARG A 87 -12.10 5.97 14.11
C ARG A 87 -13.55 6.20 13.61
N LYS A 88 -14.52 5.67 14.37
CA LYS A 88 -15.95 5.61 14.04
C LYS A 88 -16.63 6.98 13.86
N CYS A 89 -15.96 8.08 14.23
CA CYS A 89 -16.54 9.42 14.15
C CYS A 89 -16.50 10.02 12.74
N LEU A 90 -15.82 9.36 11.79
CA LEU A 90 -15.71 9.88 10.43
C LEU A 90 -17.07 9.81 9.73
N LYS A 91 -17.70 10.97 9.54
CA LYS A 91 -18.82 11.10 8.62
C LYS A 91 -18.29 10.97 7.19
N PRO A 92 -19.01 10.29 6.29
CA PRO A 92 -18.68 10.32 4.87
C PRO A 92 -18.58 11.77 4.40
N PRO A 93 -17.54 12.12 3.63
CA PRO A 93 -17.41 13.48 3.12
C PRO A 93 -18.53 13.76 2.13
N THR A 94 -19.03 15.00 2.14
CA THR A 94 -20.05 15.44 1.19
C THR A 94 -19.43 15.68 -0.20
N TYR A 95 -20.26 15.61 -1.24
CA TYR A 95 -19.81 15.88 -2.61
C TYR A 95 -19.18 17.28 -2.75
N HIS A 96 -19.76 18.28 -2.09
CA HIS A 96 -19.26 19.65 -2.11
C HIS A 96 -17.87 19.75 -1.47
N GLU A 97 -17.67 19.15 -0.29
CA GLU A 97 -16.37 19.14 0.38
C GLU A 97 -15.28 18.51 -0.49
N VAL A 98 -15.55 17.32 -1.05
CA VAL A 98 -14.59 16.62 -1.89
C VAL A 98 -14.24 17.44 -3.12
N ARG A 99 -15.24 17.90 -3.88
CA ARG A 99 -15.03 18.60 -5.15
C ARG A 99 -14.40 19.98 -4.96
N VAL A 100 -15.00 20.82 -4.12
CA VAL A 100 -14.68 22.25 -4.05
C VAL A 100 -13.52 22.52 -3.11
N SER A 101 -13.45 21.81 -1.98
CA SER A 101 -12.44 22.10 -0.96
C SER A 101 -11.16 21.31 -1.18
N PHE A 102 -11.26 20.00 -1.39
CA PHE A 102 -10.09 19.12 -1.42
C PHE A 102 -9.52 18.92 -2.82
N LEU A 103 -10.34 18.51 -3.79
CA LEU A 103 -9.88 18.23 -5.15
C LEU A 103 -9.46 19.48 -5.90
N LYS A 104 -10.26 20.56 -5.84
CA LYS A 104 -9.88 21.84 -6.48
C LYS A 104 -8.54 22.35 -5.94
N LYS A 105 -8.36 22.33 -4.62
CA LYS A 105 -7.09 22.74 -3.99
C LYS A 105 -5.91 21.86 -4.40
N ALA A 106 -6.11 20.55 -4.51
CA ALA A 106 -5.08 19.63 -5.00
C ALA A 106 -4.68 19.95 -6.45
N ILE A 107 -5.65 20.19 -7.33
CA ILE A 107 -5.42 20.58 -8.73
C ILE A 107 -4.66 21.91 -8.80
N ASP A 108 -5.11 22.94 -8.07
CA ASP A 108 -4.48 24.25 -8.06
C ASP A 108 -3.02 24.17 -7.58
N ASN A 109 -2.74 23.32 -6.58
CA ASN A 109 -1.38 23.10 -6.10
C ASN A 109 -0.50 22.42 -7.16
N ILE A 110 -1.01 21.39 -7.83
CA ILE A 110 -0.29 20.71 -8.92
C ILE A 110 -0.02 21.70 -10.06
N GLN A 111 -1.01 22.50 -10.45
CA GLN A 111 -0.88 23.50 -11.51
C GLN A 111 0.21 24.53 -11.17
N LYS A 112 0.22 25.05 -9.94
CA LYS A 112 1.26 25.98 -9.46
C LYS A 112 2.65 25.32 -9.48
N SER A 113 2.76 24.07 -9.06
CA SER A 113 4.03 23.34 -9.13
C SER A 113 4.50 23.12 -10.57
N LEU A 114 3.59 22.88 -11.50
CA LEU A 114 3.89 22.70 -12.93
C LEU A 114 4.35 24.00 -13.59
N GLU A 115 3.78 25.14 -13.19
CA GLU A 115 4.12 26.45 -13.77
C GLU A 115 5.62 26.76 -13.68
N LYS A 116 6.27 26.36 -12.58
CA LYS A 116 7.71 26.48 -12.41
C LYS A 116 8.50 25.78 -13.53
N TYR A 117 8.04 24.60 -13.95
CA TYR A 117 8.72 23.80 -14.98
C TYR A 117 8.39 24.26 -16.39
N LYS A 118 7.19 24.80 -16.63
CA LYS A 118 6.84 25.36 -17.94
C LYS A 118 7.76 26.52 -18.34
N VAL A 119 8.06 27.42 -17.40
CA VAL A 119 9.00 28.54 -17.61
C VAL A 119 10.41 28.05 -17.96
N GLU A 120 10.82 26.88 -17.47
CA GLU A 120 12.10 26.25 -17.81
C GLU A 120 12.09 25.61 -19.20
N TRP A 121 10.96 25.04 -19.62
CA TRP A 121 10.80 24.37 -20.92
C TRP A 121 10.56 25.32 -22.10
N GLU A 122 10.17 26.57 -21.84
CA GLU A 122 10.01 27.61 -22.87
C GLU A 122 11.32 28.35 -23.20
N LYS A 123 12.43 28.00 -22.55
CA LYS A 123 13.78 28.47 -22.88
C LYS A 123 14.46 27.56 -23.89
#